data_AF-A0A2Z5UCD5-F1
#
_entry.id   AF-A0A2Z5UCD5-F1
#
_cell.length_a   1.000
_cell.length_b   1.000
_cell.length_c   1.000
_cell.angle_alpha   90.00
_cell.angle_beta   90.00
_cell.angle_gamma   90.00
#
_symmetry.space_group_name_H-M   'P 1'
#
loop_
_entity.id
_entity.type
_entity.pdbx_description
1 polymer ?
#
loop_
_entity_poly.entity_id
_entity_poly.type
_entity_poly.pdbx_seq_one_letter_code
_entity_poly.pdbx_strand_id
1 'polypeptide(L)'
;MGENGNLELLRLVGEALYGDRWQAPIAVDLGVSDRAVRYWLSKATPCPDDTGSRLLEIVARKRDALAHLEEQVRSRTVNSGATS
;
A
#
# COMPACT_ATOMS: atom_id res chain seq x y z
N MET A 1 -5.72 20.82 11.93
CA MET A 1 -5.20 20.02 10.80
C MET A 1 -4.99 18.61 11.32
N GLY A 2 -6.05 17.78 11.40
CA GLY A 2 -5.99 16.55 12.22
C GLY A 2 -6.83 15.38 11.72
N GLU A 3 -8.04 15.61 11.21
CA GLU A 3 -8.96 14.48 11.00
C GLU A 3 -9.08 14.04 9.52
N ASN A 4 -8.57 14.85 8.58
CA ASN A 4 -8.64 14.55 7.15
C ASN A 4 -7.32 14.02 6.57
N GLY A 5 -6.19 14.20 7.25
CA GLY A 5 -4.86 13.83 6.74
C GLY A 5 -4.69 12.32 6.60
N ASN A 6 -5.06 11.55 7.63
CA ASN A 6 -4.93 10.09 7.59
C ASN A 6 -5.87 9.44 6.56
N LEU A 7 -7.06 10.00 6.35
CA LEU A 7 -7.99 9.52 5.32
C LEU A 7 -7.49 9.82 3.91
N GLU A 8 -6.89 11.00 3.71
CA GLU A 8 -6.29 11.38 2.44
C GLU A 8 -5.08 10.49 2.12
N LEU A 9 -4.20 10.25 3.11
CA LEU A 9 -3.09 9.31 3.00
C LEU A 9 -3.56 7.89 2.69
N LEU A 10 -4.60 7.42 3.39
CA LEU A 10 -5.18 6.10 3.15
C LEU A 10 -5.64 5.94 1.70
N ARG A 11 -6.32 6.97 1.17
CA ARG A 11 -6.78 6.98 -0.23
C ARG A 11 -5.60 7.00 -1.20
N LEU A 12 -4.65 7.92 -1.01
CA LEU A 12 -3.49 8.09 -1.88
C LEU A 12 -2.65 6.81 -1.94
N VAL A 13 -2.33 6.23 -0.78
CA VAL A 13 -1.55 4.99 -0.67
C VAL A 13 -2.32 3.81 -1.25
N GLY A 14 -3.62 3.71 -0.96
CA GLY A 14 -4.47 2.66 -1.49
C GLY A 14 -4.50 2.67 -3.02
N GLU A 15 -4.85 3.80 -3.62
CA GLU A 15 -4.93 3.95 -5.08
C GLU A 15 -3.57 3.73 -5.74
N ALA A 16 -2.48 4.24 -5.16
CA ALA A 16 -1.13 4.05 -5.71
C ALA A 16 -0.66 2.59 -5.68
N LEU A 17 -0.99 1.82 -4.63
CA LEU A 17 -0.53 0.44 -4.48
C LEU A 17 -1.42 -0.60 -5.17
N TYR A 18 -2.73 -0.34 -5.29
CA TYR A 18 -3.71 -1.35 -5.72
C TYR A 18 -4.66 -0.89 -6.83
N GLY A 19 -4.63 0.38 -7.22
CA GLY A 19 -5.52 0.95 -8.25
C GLY A 19 -6.96 1.15 -7.77
N ASP A 20 -7.92 1.13 -8.69
CA ASP A 20 -9.33 1.48 -8.41
C ASP A 20 -10.01 0.62 -7.32
N ARG A 21 -9.53 -0.62 -7.12
CA ARG A 21 -10.10 -1.57 -6.16
C ARG A 21 -9.24 -1.73 -4.91
N TRP A 22 -8.80 -0.61 -4.34
CA TRP A 22 -7.82 -0.59 -3.26
C TRP A 22 -8.34 -0.87 -1.84
N GLN A 23 -9.63 -0.65 -1.57
CA GLN A 23 -10.17 -0.70 -0.19
C GLN A 23 -10.02 -2.08 0.47
N ALA A 24 -10.33 -3.15 -0.27
CA ALA A 24 -10.17 -4.52 0.21
C ALA A 24 -8.68 -4.92 0.44
N PRO A 25 -7.76 -4.74 -0.53
CA PRO A 25 -6.37 -5.13 -0.33
C PRO A 25 -5.66 -4.28 0.73
N ILE A 26 -5.93 -2.97 0.83
CA ILE A 26 -5.33 -2.18 1.92
C ILE A 26 -5.86 -2.61 3.29
N ALA A 27 -7.14 -3.02 3.40
CA ALA A 27 -7.69 -3.51 4.66
C ALA A 27 -6.95 -4.76 5.12
N VAL A 28 -6.67 -5.67 4.20
CA VAL A 28 -5.86 -6.88 4.46
C VAL A 28 -4.45 -6.51 4.91
N ASP A 29 -3.76 -5.62 4.19
CA ASP A 29 -2.39 -5.22 4.53
C ASP A 29 -2.31 -4.40 5.85
N LEU A 30 -3.39 -3.69 6.19
CA LEU A 30 -3.56 -3.05 7.50
C LEU A 30 -3.97 -4.07 8.58
N GLY A 31 -4.44 -5.27 8.24
CA GLY A 31 -4.95 -6.23 9.23
C GLY A 31 -6.28 -5.81 9.87
N VAL A 32 -7.11 -5.07 9.13
CA VAL A 32 -8.45 -4.65 9.56
C VAL A 32 -9.52 -5.21 8.62
N SER A 33 -10.77 -5.18 9.06
CA SER A 33 -11.88 -5.58 8.19
C SER A 33 -12.12 -4.53 7.09
N ASP A 34 -12.49 -4.98 5.89
CA ASP A 34 -12.90 -4.08 4.79
C ASP A 34 -14.02 -3.10 5.21
N ARG A 35 -14.93 -3.54 6.09
CA ARG A 35 -15.97 -2.68 6.68
C ARG A 35 -15.38 -1.51 7.49
N ALA A 36 -14.25 -1.71 8.18
CA ALA A 36 -13.60 -0.65 8.95
C ALA A 36 -13.08 0.46 8.03
N VAL A 37 -12.40 0.09 6.94
CA VAL A 37 -11.93 1.03 5.92
C VAL A 37 -13.09 1.82 5.32
N ARG A 38 -14.20 1.15 4.97
CA ARG A 38 -15.41 1.83 4.46
C ARG A 38 -16.01 2.81 5.47
N TYR A 39 -16.01 2.48 6.75
CA TYR A 39 -16.53 3.38 7.79
C TYR A 39 -15.64 4.59 8.03
N TRP A 40 -14.32 4.43 8.01
CA TRP A 40 -13.38 5.55 8.09
C TRP A 40 -13.56 6.50 6.90
N LEU A 41 -13.68 5.96 5.69
CA LEU A 41 -13.93 6.76 4.48
C LEU A 41 -15.26 7.50 4.51
N SER A 42 -16.29 6.89 5.10
CA SER A 42 -17.61 7.51 5.28
C SER A 42 -17.64 8.51 6.44
N LYS A 43 -16.53 8.68 7.17
CA LYS A 43 -16.44 9.46 8.42
C LYS A 43 -17.43 8.97 9.51
N ALA A 44 -17.93 7.75 9.39
CA ALA A 44 -18.85 7.15 10.34
C ALA A 44 -18.14 6.74 11.64
N THR A 45 -16.84 6.44 11.55
CA THR A 45 -15.93 6.28 12.69
C THR A 45 -14.62 7.02 12.42
N PRO A 46 -13.96 7.53 13.46
CA PRO A 46 -12.66 8.14 13.32
C PRO A 46 -11.63 7.14 12.81
N CYS A 47 -10.78 7.60 11.90
CA CYS A 47 -9.61 6.85 11.45
C CYS A 47 -8.58 6.84 12.59
N PRO A 48 -8.02 5.67 12.98
CA PRO A 48 -7.02 5.60 14.04
C PRO A 48 -5.81 6.50 13.75
N ASP A 49 -5.26 7.13 14.79
CA ASP A 49 -4.10 8.04 14.67
C ASP A 49 -2.85 7.31 14.14
N ASP A 50 -2.69 6.01 14.44
CA ASP A 50 -1.59 5.16 13.98
C ASP A 50 -1.67 4.79 12.49
N THR A 51 -2.77 5.11 11.80
CA THR A 51 -2.98 4.72 10.40
C THR A 51 -1.88 5.23 9.49
N GLY A 52 -1.42 6.48 9.68
CA GLY A 52 -0.33 7.05 8.89
C GLY A 52 0.97 6.24 9.00
N SER A 53 1.36 5.88 10.22
CA SER A 53 2.56 5.06 10.47
C SER A 53 2.45 3.68 9.84
N ARG A 54 1.29 3.03 9.94
CA ARG A 54 1.07 1.70 9.36
C ARG A 54 1.04 1.73 7.83
N LEU A 55 0.49 2.80 7.24
CA LEU A 55 0.57 3.01 5.80
C LEU A 55 2.02 3.17 5.33
N LEU A 56 2.84 3.89 6.09
CA LEU A 56 4.27 4.03 5.81
C LEU A 56 4.98 2.67 5.84
N GLU A 57 4.70 1.82 6.83
CA GLU A 57 5.24 0.46 6.92
C GLU A 57 4.84 -0.41 5.71
N ILE A 58 3.58 -0.32 5.27
CA ILE A 58 3.10 -1.03 4.07
C ILE A 58 3.85 -0.56 2.83
N VAL A 59 3.98 0.76 2.64
CA VAL A 59 4.69 1.34 1.49
C VAL A 59 6.16 0.91 1.49
N ALA A 60 6.83 0.97 2.63
CA ALA A 60 8.23 0.54 2.77
C ALA A 60 8.38 -0.95 2.39
N ARG A 61 7.52 -1.83 2.93
CA ARG A 61 7.53 -3.26 2.63
C ARG A 61 7.32 -3.54 1.14
N LYS A 62 6.37 -2.86 0.49
CA LYS A 62 6.11 -3.04 -0.96
C LYS A 62 7.29 -2.54 -1.79
N ARG A 63 7.90 -1.40 -1.42
CA ARG A 63 9.10 -0.86 -2.08
C ARG A 63 10.25 -1.86 -2.04
N ASP A 64 10.53 -2.45 -0.88
CA ASP A 64 11.61 -3.43 -0.75
C ASP A 64 11.33 -4.71 -1.57
N ALA A 65 10.08 -5.19 -1.58
CA ALA A 65 9.68 -6.32 -2.40
C ALA A 65 9.84 -6.04 -3.91
N LEU A 66 9.46 -4.83 -4.36
CA LEU A 66 9.61 -4.40 -5.74
C LEU A 66 11.09 -4.24 -6.13
N ALA A 67 11.91 -3.66 -5.27
CA ALA A 67 13.35 -3.53 -5.52
C ALA A 67 14.03 -4.91 -5.64
N HIS A 68 13.64 -5.87 -4.79
CA HIS A 68 14.13 -7.24 -4.89
C HIS A 68 13.68 -7.92 -6.19
N LEU A 69 12.42 -7.72 -6.60
CA LEU A 69 11.91 -8.24 -7.87
C LEU A 69 12.64 -7.63 -9.07
N GLU A 70 12.86 -6.32 -9.06
CA GLU A 70 13.60 -5.60 -10.10
C GLU A 70 15.01 -6.20 -10.28
N GLU A 71 15.70 -6.48 -9.19
CA GLU A 71 17.03 -7.08 -9.25
C GLU A 71 17.00 -8.51 -9.82
N GLN A 72 16.00 -9.31 -9.44
CA GLN A 72 15.84 -10.64 -10.04
C GLN A 72 15.57 -10.57 -11.55
N VAL A 73 14.75 -9.62 -11.99
CA VAL A 73 14.45 -9.42 -13.42
C VAL A 73 15.70 -8.96 -14.17
N ARG A 74 16.47 -8.03 -13.61
CA ARG A 74 17.73 -7.54 -14.18
C ARG A 74 18.75 -8.67 -14.33
N SER A 75 18.99 -9.41 -13.25
CA SER A 75 19.92 -10.53 -13.23
C SER A 75 19.59 -11.59 -14.28
N ARG A 76 18.30 -11.90 -14.50
CA ARG A 76 17.88 -12.85 -15.54
C ARG A 76 18.04 -12.31 -16.95
N THR A 77 17.69 -11.03 -17.17
CA THR A 77 17.75 -10.41 -18.50
C THR A 77 19.19 -10.24 -18.99
N VAL A 78 20.11 -9.85 -18.10
CA VAL A 78 21.54 -9.69 -18.44
C VAL A 78 22.20 -11.04 -18.72
N ASN A 79 21.90 -12.07 -17.93
CA ASN A 79 22.49 -13.40 -18.11
C ASN A 79 21.96 -14.11 -19.37
N SER A 80 20.75 -13.81 -19.82
CA SER A 80 20.20 -14.33 -21.08
C SER A 80 20.81 -13.70 -22.34
N GLY A 81 21.50 -12.55 -22.24
CA GLY A 81 22.15 -11.88 -23.38
C GLY A 81 23.57 -12.35 -23.70
N ALA A 82 24.18 -13.18 -22.85
CA ALA A 82 25.57 -13.65 -23.01
C ALA A 82 25.68 -15.06 -23.63
N THR A 83 24.57 -15.65 -24.10
CA THR A 83 24.55 -16.95 -24.77
C THR A 83 24.02 -16.78 -26.20
N SER A 84 24.78 -16.13 -27.07
CA SER A 84 24.62 -16.16 -28.52
C SER A 84 25.96 -15.85 -29.19
#